data_AF-A0A2P9BB41-F1
#
_entry.id   AF-A0A2P9BB41-F1
#
_cell.length_a   1.000
_cell.length_b   1.000
_cell.length_c   1.000
_cell.angle_alpha   90.00
_cell.angle_beta   90.00
_cell.angle_gamma   90.00
#
_symmetry.space_group_name_H-M   'P 1'
#
loop_
_entity.id
_entity.type
_entity.pdbx_description
1 polymer ?
#
loop_
_entity_poly.entity_id
_entity_poly.type
_entity_poly.pdbx_seq_one_letter_code
_entity_poly.pdbx_strand_id
1 'polypeptide(L)'
;MNYLSSFFCLILFLLYLNFCACMWPWTKKWKAENQMAIIKDMSKEIRHKAETLPTPRDITNKIHRIDKDVIDQLNKDIIDEENLSKHKAHICLEPNYERDYKYLCPEGWIKNKNGQCWGLHYDGHCESLKYFQEYNDNEKKEFELSCCVLWPKLKSDNKKKSKKRKTIRGSIKSSNGLIIRPKNI
;
A
#
# COMPACT_ATOMS: atom_id res chain seq x y z
N MET A 1 -40.83 93.18 -42.66
CA MET A 1 -41.36 92.41 -41.52
C MET A 1 -40.50 91.18 -41.14
N ASN A 2 -39.20 91.12 -41.49
CA ASN A 2 -38.41 89.89 -41.31
C ASN A 2 -37.48 89.87 -40.07
N TYR A 3 -37.22 91.03 -39.44
CA TYR A 3 -36.31 91.13 -38.29
C TYR A 3 -36.93 90.64 -36.97
N LEU A 4 -38.24 90.79 -36.79
CA LEU A 4 -38.97 90.33 -35.59
C LEU A 4 -39.00 88.80 -35.47
N SER A 5 -39.12 88.08 -36.59
CA SER A 5 -39.10 86.61 -36.62
C SER A 5 -37.71 86.05 -36.29
N SER A 6 -36.64 86.68 -36.81
CA SER A 6 -35.26 86.26 -36.54
C SER A 6 -34.86 86.46 -35.06
N PHE A 7 -35.25 87.59 -34.44
CA PHE A 7 -35.04 87.81 -33.02
C PHE A 7 -35.79 86.80 -32.13
N PHE A 8 -37.02 86.46 -32.50
CA PHE A 8 -37.80 85.45 -31.79
C PHE A 8 -37.15 84.06 -31.87
N CYS A 9 -36.62 83.68 -33.02
CA CYS A 9 -35.86 82.44 -33.19
C CYS A 9 -34.56 82.42 -32.37
N LEU A 10 -33.82 83.54 -32.29
CA LEU A 10 -32.62 83.64 -31.45
C LEU A 10 -32.94 83.53 -29.95
N ILE A 11 -34.03 84.17 -29.50
CA ILE A 11 -34.49 84.06 -28.10
C ILE A 11 -34.90 82.62 -27.79
N LEU A 12 -35.66 81.97 -28.66
CA LEU A 12 -36.03 80.56 -28.49
C LEU A 12 -34.80 79.63 -28.48
N PHE A 13 -33.80 79.90 -29.31
CA PHE A 13 -32.56 79.13 -29.34
C PHE A 13 -31.72 79.32 -28.06
N LEU A 14 -31.61 80.55 -27.56
CA LEU A 14 -30.92 80.84 -26.31
C LEU A 14 -31.65 80.26 -25.09
N LEU A 15 -32.98 80.24 -25.09
CA LEU A 15 -33.78 79.55 -24.08
C LEU A 15 -33.56 78.04 -24.13
N TYR A 16 -33.54 77.42 -25.31
CA TYR A 16 -33.27 76.00 -25.49
C TYR A 16 -31.88 75.59 -24.97
N LEU A 17 -30.84 76.38 -25.30
CA LEU A 17 -29.48 76.13 -24.79
C LEU A 17 -29.41 76.25 -23.26
N ASN A 18 -30.12 77.20 -22.65
CA ASN A 18 -30.23 77.33 -21.19
C ASN A 18 -30.96 76.15 -20.54
N PHE A 19 -32.06 75.67 -21.13
CA PHE A 19 -32.78 74.49 -20.65
C PHE A 19 -31.92 73.22 -20.73
N CYS A 20 -31.13 73.05 -21.80
CA CYS A 20 -30.24 71.91 -21.97
C CYS A 20 -29.10 71.90 -20.93
N ALA A 21 -28.53 73.07 -20.62
CA ALA A 21 -27.50 73.23 -19.59
C ALA A 21 -28.01 72.94 -18.17
N CYS A 22 -29.28 73.23 -17.88
CA CYS A 22 -29.92 72.94 -16.60
C CYS A 22 -30.17 71.43 -16.38
N MET A 23 -30.36 70.66 -17.45
CA MET A 23 -30.56 69.20 -17.39
C MET A 23 -29.25 68.40 -17.25
N TRP A 24 -28.09 68.99 -17.57
CA TRP A 24 -26.79 68.33 -17.41
C TRP A 24 -26.38 68.04 -15.96
N PRO A 25 -26.56 68.95 -14.99
CA PRO A 25 -26.33 68.64 -13.56
C PRO A 25 -27.21 67.50 -13.03
N TRP A 26 -28.47 67.43 -13.45
CA TRP A 26 -29.41 66.39 -13.03
C TRP A 26 -29.05 65.00 -13.57
N THR A 27 -28.66 64.91 -14.85
CA THR A 27 -28.22 63.65 -15.45
C THR A 27 -26.91 63.14 -14.84
N LYS A 28 -25.99 64.04 -14.45
CA LYS A 28 -24.77 63.68 -13.70
C LYS A 28 -25.08 63.15 -12.30
N LYS A 29 -26.01 63.78 -11.58
CA LYS A 29 -26.46 63.32 -10.26
C LYS A 29 -27.10 61.93 -10.32
N TRP A 30 -28.03 61.70 -11.26
CA TRP A 30 -28.68 60.40 -11.43
C TRP A 30 -27.69 59.29 -11.81
N LYS A 31 -26.75 59.59 -12.71
CA LYS A 31 -25.66 58.66 -13.05
C LYS A 31 -24.83 58.31 -11.82
N ALA A 32 -24.49 59.27 -10.97
CA ALA A 32 -23.74 59.04 -9.74
C ALA A 32 -24.52 58.18 -8.72
N GLU A 33 -25.81 58.45 -8.52
CA GLU A 33 -26.69 57.66 -7.63
C GLU A 33 -26.79 56.20 -8.09
N ASN A 34 -26.95 55.96 -9.40
CA ASN A 34 -27.03 54.60 -9.95
C ASN A 34 -25.70 53.84 -9.83
N GLN A 35 -24.57 54.49 -10.12
CA GLN A 35 -23.24 53.88 -9.93
C GLN A 35 -22.98 53.54 -8.45
N MET A 36 -23.40 54.41 -7.52
CA MET A 36 -23.28 54.17 -6.08
C MET A 36 -24.12 52.98 -5.62
N ALA A 37 -25.31 52.79 -6.17
CA ALA A 37 -26.15 51.62 -5.87
C ALA A 37 -25.47 50.31 -6.29
N ILE A 38 -24.87 50.26 -7.48
CA ILE A 38 -24.12 49.09 -7.97
C ILE A 38 -22.92 48.79 -7.07
N ILE A 39 -22.13 49.81 -6.73
CA ILE A 39 -20.96 49.65 -5.83
C ILE A 39 -21.39 49.12 -4.47
N LYS A 40 -22.51 49.61 -3.93
CA LYS A 40 -23.05 49.16 -2.65
C LYS A 40 -23.50 47.70 -2.69
N ASP A 41 -24.13 47.28 -3.78
CA ASP A 41 -24.56 45.89 -3.95
C ASP A 41 -23.35 44.93 -4.06
N MET A 42 -22.38 45.27 -4.91
CA MET A 42 -21.12 44.54 -5.03
C MET A 42 -20.37 44.47 -3.69
N SER A 43 -20.32 45.58 -2.94
CA SER A 43 -19.70 45.61 -1.61
C SER A 43 -20.39 44.70 -0.61
N LYS A 44 -21.72 44.60 -0.68
CA LYS A 44 -22.50 43.71 0.18
C LYS A 44 -22.22 42.24 -0.14
N GLU A 45 -22.12 41.89 -1.43
CA GLU A 45 -21.79 40.54 -1.86
C GLU A 45 -20.36 40.14 -1.44
N ILE A 46 -19.38 41.02 -1.63
CA ILE A 46 -17.99 40.79 -1.19
C ILE A 46 -17.94 40.53 0.31
N ARG A 47 -18.66 41.34 1.10
CA ARG A 47 -18.72 41.18 2.55
C ARG A 47 -19.34 39.84 2.95
N HIS A 48 -20.46 39.47 2.35
CA HIS A 48 -21.09 38.18 2.61
C HIS A 48 -20.14 37.01 2.31
N LYS A 49 -19.46 37.04 1.16
CA LYS A 49 -18.46 36.01 0.80
C LYS A 49 -17.30 35.98 1.80
N ALA A 50 -16.79 37.13 2.22
CA ALA A 50 -15.72 37.21 3.21
C ALA A 50 -16.15 36.65 4.59
N GLU A 51 -17.38 36.91 5.02
CA GLU A 51 -17.95 36.39 6.28
C GLU A 51 -18.17 34.86 6.23
N THR A 52 -18.41 34.29 5.04
CA THR A 52 -18.54 32.84 4.86
C THR A 52 -17.21 32.09 4.82
N LEU A 53 -16.07 32.79 4.66
CA LEU A 53 -14.77 32.15 4.64
C LEU A 53 -14.37 31.72 6.06
N PRO A 54 -13.79 30.53 6.22
CA PRO A 54 -13.34 30.06 7.52
C PRO A 54 -12.21 30.97 8.05
N THR A 55 -12.22 31.21 9.36
CA THR A 55 -11.13 31.93 9.99
C THR A 55 -9.87 31.06 10.05
N PRO A 56 -8.67 31.64 10.22
CA PRO A 56 -7.46 30.87 10.43
C PRO A 56 -7.59 29.84 11.57
N ARG A 57 -8.33 30.20 12.64
CA ARG A 57 -8.60 29.29 13.76
C ARG A 57 -9.49 28.12 13.35
N ASP A 58 -10.50 28.35 12.51
CA ASP A 58 -11.37 27.28 12.01
C ASP A 58 -10.59 26.30 11.13
N ILE A 59 -9.68 26.82 10.30
CA ILE A 59 -8.78 26.01 9.48
C ILE A 59 -7.89 25.16 10.39
N THR A 60 -7.21 25.76 11.37
CA THR A 60 -6.35 25.03 12.32
C THR A 60 -7.11 23.97 13.10
N ASN A 61 -8.30 24.29 13.60
CA ASN A 61 -9.15 23.32 14.30
C ASN A 61 -9.55 22.16 13.38
N LYS A 62 -9.83 22.43 12.11
CA LYS A 62 -10.16 21.41 11.12
C LYS A 62 -8.96 20.51 10.82
N ILE A 63 -7.77 21.08 10.68
CA ILE A 63 -6.51 20.34 10.52
C ILE A 63 -6.30 19.41 11.71
N HIS A 64 -6.38 19.93 12.95
CA HIS A 64 -6.20 19.11 14.15
C HIS A 64 -7.20 17.95 14.27
N ARG A 65 -8.46 18.17 13.84
CA ARG A 65 -9.46 17.08 13.80
C ARG A 65 -9.06 16.01 12.79
N ILE A 66 -8.71 16.42 11.58
CA ILE A 66 -8.29 15.49 10.52
C ILE A 66 -7.04 14.71 10.95
N ASP A 67 -6.03 15.40 11.50
CA ASP A 67 -4.81 14.77 11.98
C ASP A 67 -5.11 13.73 13.06
N LYS A 68 -5.99 14.08 14.01
CA LYS A 68 -6.43 13.14 15.05
C LYS A 68 -7.12 11.91 14.45
N ASP A 69 -8.10 12.12 13.56
CA ASP A 69 -8.86 11.01 12.96
C ASP A 69 -7.96 10.08 12.14
N VAL A 70 -6.99 10.65 11.40
CA VAL A 70 -5.99 9.89 10.63
C VAL A 70 -5.07 9.11 11.57
N ILE A 71 -4.58 9.72 12.65
CA ILE A 71 -3.74 9.02 13.62
C ILE A 71 -4.50 7.88 14.30
N ASP A 72 -5.75 8.11 14.71
CA ASP A 72 -6.59 7.09 15.35
C ASP A 72 -6.85 5.92 14.39
N GLN A 73 -7.11 6.21 13.10
CA GLN A 73 -7.26 5.18 12.07
C GLN A 73 -5.96 4.39 11.86
N LEU A 74 -4.81 5.07 11.74
CA LEU A 74 -3.51 4.42 11.58
C LEU A 74 -3.18 3.51 12.77
N ASN A 75 -3.43 3.96 14.00
CA ASN A 75 -3.20 3.15 15.20
C ASN A 75 -4.06 1.88 15.19
N LYS A 76 -5.33 1.99 14.75
CA LYS A 76 -6.21 0.84 14.61
C LYS A 76 -5.67 -0.15 13.57
N ASP A 77 -5.28 0.34 12.40
CA ASP A 77 -4.76 -0.49 11.31
C ASP A 77 -3.47 -1.23 11.72
N ILE A 78 -2.56 -0.56 12.44
CA ILE A 78 -1.34 -1.19 13.01
C ILE A 78 -1.70 -2.32 13.97
N ILE A 79 -2.65 -2.10 14.89
CA ILE A 79 -3.09 -3.12 15.85
C ILE A 79 -3.70 -4.32 15.11
N ASP A 80 -4.52 -4.07 14.09
CA ASP A 80 -5.17 -5.11 13.29
C ASP A 80 -4.13 -5.93 12.50
N GLU A 81 -3.11 -5.28 11.91
CA GLU A 81 -1.98 -5.95 11.25
C GLU A 81 -1.12 -6.76 12.23
N GLU A 82 -0.80 -6.21 13.40
CA GLU A 82 -0.07 -6.93 14.45
C GLU A 82 -0.85 -8.16 14.92
N ASN A 83 -2.15 -8.02 15.20
CA ASN A 83 -3.01 -9.14 15.59
C ASN A 83 -3.09 -10.18 14.46
N LEU A 84 -3.21 -9.75 13.21
CA LEU A 84 -3.18 -10.65 12.06
C LEU A 84 -1.83 -11.37 11.94
N SER A 85 -0.72 -10.70 12.23
CA SER A 85 0.61 -11.34 12.22
C SER A 85 0.75 -12.39 13.31
N LYS A 86 0.21 -12.13 14.51
CA LYS A 86 0.17 -13.08 15.64
C LYS A 86 -0.72 -14.29 15.35
N HIS A 87 -1.79 -14.09 14.58
CA HIS A 87 -2.75 -15.13 14.21
C HIS A 87 -2.58 -15.64 12.77
N LYS A 88 -1.49 -15.29 12.09
CA LYS A 88 -1.24 -15.72 10.73
C LYS A 88 -1.12 -17.24 10.72
N ALA A 89 -2.00 -17.89 9.97
CA ALA A 89 -1.93 -19.34 9.76
C ALA A 89 -0.52 -19.69 9.29
N HIS A 90 0.18 -20.53 10.06
CA HIS A 90 1.51 -20.98 9.74
C HIS A 90 1.43 -21.95 8.57
N ILE A 91 1.42 -21.43 7.34
CA ILE A 91 1.31 -22.26 6.13
C ILE A 91 2.64 -22.98 5.92
N CYS A 92 2.64 -24.28 6.19
CA CYS A 92 3.75 -25.17 5.91
C CYS A 92 3.73 -25.58 4.44
N LEU A 93 4.89 -25.50 3.78
CA LEU A 93 5.02 -25.92 2.39
C LEU A 93 5.02 -27.45 2.32
N GLU A 94 4.11 -28.01 1.52
CA GLU A 94 4.15 -29.43 1.18
C GLU A 94 5.42 -29.71 0.34
N PRO A 95 6.29 -30.64 0.75
CA PRO A 95 7.51 -30.91 0.02
C PRO A 95 7.26 -31.68 -1.27
N ASN A 96 8.09 -31.42 -2.28
CA ASN A 96 8.02 -32.05 -3.60
C ASN A 96 8.61 -33.49 -3.63
N TYR A 97 8.47 -34.27 -2.55
CA TYR A 97 8.93 -35.65 -2.49
C TYR A 97 8.07 -36.47 -1.52
N GLU A 98 8.01 -37.78 -1.75
CA GLU A 98 7.26 -38.70 -0.90
C GLU A 98 7.98 -38.96 0.43
N ARG A 99 7.19 -39.07 1.52
CA ARG A 99 7.68 -39.26 2.89
C ARG A 99 7.66 -40.72 3.29
N ASP A 100 8.58 -41.09 4.17
CA ASP A 100 8.59 -42.39 4.83
C ASP A 100 7.94 -42.26 6.21
N TYR A 101 6.61 -42.42 6.25
CA TYR A 101 5.82 -42.40 7.49
C TYR A 101 6.03 -43.66 8.35
N LYS A 102 6.83 -44.65 7.89
CA LYS A 102 7.25 -45.77 8.73
C LYS A 102 8.20 -45.33 9.85
N TYR A 103 8.88 -44.20 9.68
CA TYR A 103 9.65 -43.60 10.76
C TYR A 103 8.71 -43.12 11.87
N LEU A 104 9.09 -43.42 13.12
CA LEU A 104 8.31 -43.04 14.29
C LEU A 104 8.33 -41.51 14.50
N CYS A 105 9.52 -40.90 14.41
CA CYS A 105 9.70 -39.48 14.65
C CYS A 105 9.96 -38.72 13.36
N PRO A 106 9.61 -37.42 13.31
CA PRO A 106 10.05 -36.53 12.24
C PRO A 106 11.59 -36.49 12.12
N GLU A 107 12.07 -36.07 10.96
CA GLU A 107 13.47 -35.81 10.67
C GLU A 107 14.02 -34.76 11.64
N GLY A 108 15.19 -35.04 12.20
CA GLY A 108 15.83 -34.18 13.20
C GLY A 108 15.26 -34.31 14.63
N TRP A 109 14.17 -35.05 14.85
CA TRP A 109 13.63 -35.28 16.19
C TRP A 109 14.29 -36.48 16.87
N ILE A 110 14.48 -36.38 18.17
CA ILE A 110 15.12 -37.39 19.00
C ILE A 110 14.07 -38.34 19.56
N LYS A 111 14.24 -39.65 19.33
CA LYS A 111 13.39 -40.67 19.94
C LYS A 111 13.85 -40.98 21.37
N ASN A 112 13.02 -40.68 22.35
CA ASN A 112 13.21 -41.07 23.75
C ASN A 112 12.93 -42.57 23.97
N LYS A 113 13.45 -43.12 25.06
CA LYS A 113 13.29 -44.54 25.44
C LYS A 113 11.83 -44.97 25.56
N ASN A 114 10.95 -44.03 25.93
CA ASN A 114 9.51 -44.26 26.10
C ASN A 114 8.74 -44.22 24.74
N GLY A 115 9.45 -44.06 23.63
CA GLY A 115 8.88 -43.92 22.28
C GLY A 115 8.35 -42.53 21.95
N GLN A 116 8.52 -41.57 22.85
CA GLN A 116 8.27 -40.15 22.63
C GLN A 116 9.27 -39.57 21.62
N CYS A 117 8.84 -38.64 20.79
CA CYS A 117 9.68 -37.89 19.87
C CYS A 117 9.85 -36.46 20.40
N TRP A 118 11.09 -35.99 20.47
CA TRP A 118 11.44 -34.68 20.99
C TRP A 118 12.19 -33.84 19.96
N GLY A 119 11.59 -32.73 19.53
CA GLY A 119 12.22 -31.72 18.69
C GLY A 119 13.04 -30.74 19.53
N LEU A 120 14.29 -31.10 19.84
CA LEU A 120 15.19 -30.28 20.69
C LEU A 120 15.36 -28.83 20.18
N HIS A 121 15.36 -28.65 18.85
CA HIS A 121 15.53 -27.37 18.18
C HIS A 121 14.27 -26.94 17.41
N TYR A 122 13.11 -27.48 17.78
CA TYR A 122 11.85 -27.12 17.16
C TYR A 122 11.35 -25.78 17.73
N ASP A 123 11.19 -24.77 16.88
CA ASP A 123 10.71 -23.42 17.22
C ASP A 123 9.29 -23.14 16.69
N GLY A 124 8.63 -24.16 16.14
CA GLY A 124 7.28 -24.04 15.62
C GLY A 124 6.23 -23.96 16.73
N HIS A 125 4.99 -23.76 16.33
CA HIS A 125 3.87 -23.47 17.22
C HIS A 125 3.23 -24.70 17.88
N CYS A 126 3.64 -25.91 17.51
CA CYS A 126 3.15 -27.15 18.13
C CYS A 126 3.97 -27.58 19.34
N GLU A 127 3.52 -28.63 20.04
CA GLU A 127 4.30 -29.24 21.12
C GLU A 127 5.57 -29.91 20.58
N SER A 128 6.72 -29.59 21.18
CA SER A 128 8.02 -30.18 20.81
C SER A 128 8.20 -31.61 21.30
N LEU A 129 7.32 -32.14 22.16
CA LEU A 129 7.36 -33.49 22.70
C LEU A 129 6.04 -34.22 22.42
N LYS A 130 6.06 -35.25 21.56
CA LYS A 130 4.84 -35.94 21.09
C LYS A 130 5.02 -37.45 20.97
N TYR A 131 3.90 -38.17 21.00
CA TYR A 131 3.81 -39.61 20.72
C TYR A 131 3.17 -39.82 19.35
N PHE A 132 3.78 -40.68 18.53
CA PHE A 132 3.34 -41.00 17.16
C PHE A 132 3.17 -42.51 16.92
N GLN A 133 3.21 -43.32 17.98
CA GLN A 133 3.11 -44.78 17.89
C GLN A 133 1.77 -45.25 17.33
N GLU A 134 0.70 -44.55 17.71
CA GLU A 134 -0.67 -44.87 17.32
C GLU A 134 -1.12 -44.09 16.08
N TYR A 135 -0.24 -43.27 15.51
CA TYR A 135 -0.59 -42.39 14.39
C TYR A 135 -0.48 -43.12 13.06
N ASN A 136 -1.52 -43.00 12.27
CA ASN A 136 -1.61 -43.45 10.88
C ASN A 136 -0.75 -42.56 9.98
N ASP A 137 -0.42 -43.01 8.78
CA ASP A 137 0.34 -42.21 7.81
C ASP A 137 -0.36 -40.87 7.48
N ASN A 138 -1.70 -40.87 7.40
CA ASN A 138 -2.48 -39.64 7.18
C ASN A 138 -2.39 -38.67 8.37
N GLU A 139 -2.43 -39.17 9.60
CA GLU A 139 -2.35 -38.33 10.81
C GLU A 139 -0.95 -37.76 10.99
N LYS A 140 0.08 -38.53 10.61
CA LYS A 140 1.46 -38.02 10.53
C LYS A 140 1.59 -36.94 9.46
N LYS A 141 0.98 -37.12 8.28
CA LYS A 141 0.94 -36.09 7.23
C LYS A 141 0.22 -34.83 7.71
N GLU A 142 -0.90 -34.95 8.40
CA GLU A 142 -1.62 -33.82 8.95
C GLU A 142 -0.78 -33.08 9.99
N PHE A 143 -0.11 -33.80 10.89
CA PHE A 143 0.81 -33.21 11.87
C PHE A 143 2.00 -32.52 11.17
N GLU A 144 2.53 -33.11 10.11
CA GLU A 144 3.60 -32.54 9.30
C GLU A 144 3.23 -31.15 8.74
N LEU A 145 2.07 -31.07 8.10
CA LEU A 145 1.54 -29.84 7.49
C LEU A 145 1.07 -28.83 8.52
N SER A 146 0.55 -29.28 9.65
CA SER A 146 0.08 -28.40 10.71
C SER A 146 1.26 -27.80 11.45
N CYS A 147 2.25 -28.62 11.80
CA CYS A 147 3.34 -28.24 12.71
C CYS A 147 4.64 -27.87 12.01
N CYS A 148 4.71 -27.87 10.68
CA CYS A 148 5.94 -27.58 9.93
C CYS A 148 7.11 -28.48 10.31
N VAL A 149 6.80 -29.71 10.68
CA VAL A 149 7.80 -30.75 10.83
C VAL A 149 7.91 -31.52 9.52
N LEU A 150 8.86 -32.42 9.43
CA LEU A 150 9.18 -33.08 8.18
C LEU A 150 9.51 -34.54 8.49
N TRP A 151 8.76 -35.53 8.00
CA TRP A 151 9.19 -36.95 8.08
C TRP A 151 10.35 -37.26 7.13
N PRO A 152 11.17 -38.28 7.39
CA PRO A 152 12.26 -38.65 6.49
C PRO A 152 11.79 -38.94 5.05
N LYS A 153 12.64 -38.71 4.06
CA LYS A 153 12.34 -39.02 2.64
C LYS A 153 12.16 -40.52 2.44
N LEU A 154 11.15 -40.91 1.66
CA LEU A 154 11.04 -42.29 1.17
C LEU A 154 12.25 -42.59 0.29
N LYS A 155 13.13 -43.46 0.78
CA LYS A 155 14.26 -43.92 -0.03
C LYS A 155 13.70 -44.82 -1.11
N SER A 156 13.61 -44.32 -2.34
CA SER A 156 13.55 -45.23 -3.48
C SER A 156 14.81 -46.09 -3.43
N ASP A 157 14.66 -47.41 -3.53
CA ASP A 157 15.77 -48.39 -3.53
C ASP A 157 16.67 -48.29 -4.78
N ASN A 158 16.88 -47.09 -5.29
CA ASN A 158 17.92 -46.80 -6.24
C ASN A 158 19.24 -46.69 -5.48
N LYS A 159 19.84 -47.86 -5.20
CA LYS A 159 21.29 -48.02 -5.03
C LYS A 159 22.00 -47.52 -6.31
N LYS A 160 21.96 -46.23 -6.61
CA LYS A 160 23.04 -45.58 -7.35
C LYS A 160 24.19 -45.48 -6.36
N LYS A 161 24.87 -46.62 -6.14
CA LYS A 161 26.31 -46.58 -5.83
C LYS A 161 26.86 -45.61 -6.85
N SER A 162 27.22 -44.40 -6.43
CA SER A 162 28.04 -43.56 -7.27
C SER A 162 29.31 -44.40 -7.47
N LYS A 163 29.42 -45.08 -8.61
CA LYS A 163 30.73 -45.41 -9.13
C LYS A 163 31.37 -44.04 -9.29
N LYS A 164 32.07 -43.56 -8.26
CA LYS A 164 33.11 -42.55 -8.44
C LYS A 164 33.93 -43.12 -9.58
N ARG A 165 33.69 -42.66 -10.80
CA ARG A 165 34.61 -42.90 -11.91
C ARG A 165 35.92 -42.37 -11.35
N LYS A 166 36.83 -43.27 -10.97
CA LYS A 166 38.20 -42.87 -10.65
C LYS A 166 38.66 -42.17 -11.92
N THR A 167 38.72 -40.84 -11.90
CA THR A 167 39.32 -40.05 -12.95
C THR A 167 40.79 -40.43 -12.94
N ILE A 168 41.18 -41.36 -13.82
CA ILE A 168 42.57 -41.73 -13.97
C ILE A 168 43.24 -40.54 -14.64
N ARG A 169 44.11 -39.83 -13.91
CA ARG A 169 44.96 -38.76 -14.44
C ARG A 169 46.33 -39.36 -14.71
N GLY A 170 46.86 -39.17 -15.91
CA GLY A 170 48.17 -39.66 -16.32
C GLY A 170 48.48 -39.26 -17.76
N SER A 171 49.76 -39.37 -18.16
CA SER A 171 50.19 -39.08 -19.52
C SER A 171 49.54 -40.03 -20.52
N ILE A 172 49.17 -39.53 -21.70
CA ILE A 172 48.52 -40.31 -22.76
C ILE A 172 49.59 -40.79 -23.74
N LYS A 173 49.55 -42.07 -24.12
CA LYS A 173 50.43 -42.63 -25.16
C LYS A 173 49.97 -42.14 -26.53
N SER A 174 50.84 -41.44 -27.26
CA SER A 174 50.52 -40.82 -28.55
C SER A 174 50.06 -41.82 -29.62
N SER A 175 50.55 -43.07 -29.59
CA SER A 175 50.24 -44.06 -30.62
C SER A 175 48.83 -44.66 -30.56
N ASN A 176 48.18 -44.66 -29.39
CA ASN A 176 46.90 -45.36 -29.21
C ASN A 176 45.95 -44.70 -28.19
N GLY A 177 46.28 -43.52 -27.68
CA GLY A 177 45.42 -42.76 -26.78
C GLY A 177 45.24 -43.37 -25.39
N LEU A 178 46.00 -44.41 -25.02
CA LEU A 178 45.87 -45.06 -23.72
C LEU A 178 46.64 -44.30 -22.62
N ILE A 179 46.05 -44.22 -21.43
CA ILE A 179 46.70 -43.60 -20.26
C ILE A 179 47.84 -44.50 -19.77
N ILE A 180 49.04 -43.94 -19.69
CA ILE A 180 50.25 -44.60 -19.19
C ILE A 180 50.11 -44.76 -17.67
N ARG A 181 50.04 -46.03 -17.21
CA ARG A 181 50.16 -46.32 -15.77
C ARG A 181 51.61 -46.09 -15.33
N PRO A 182 51.88 -45.28 -14.30
CA PRO A 182 53.22 -45.18 -13.74
C PRO A 182 53.64 -46.55 -13.20
N LYS A 183 54.79 -47.06 -13.65
CA LYS A 183 55.47 -48.18 -12.99
C LYS A 183 56.16 -47.58 -11.77
N ASN A 184 55.46 -47.58 -10.63
CA ASN A 184 55.97 -47.66 -9.24
C ASN A 184 54.99 -46.97 -8.26
N ILE A 185 54.22 -47.79 -7.54
CA ILE A 185 54.00 -47.70 -6.09
C ILE A 185 53.68 -49.09 -5.57
#